data_AF-A0A292Q4B1-F1
#
_entry.id   AF-A0A292Q4B1-F1
#
_cell.length_a   1.000
_cell.length_b   1.000
_cell.length_c   1.000
_cell.angle_alpha   90.00
_cell.angle_beta   90.00
_cell.angle_gamma   90.00
#
_symmetry.space_group_name_H-M   'P 1'
#
loop_
_entity.id
_entity.type
_entity.pdbx_description
1 polymer ?
#
loop_
_entity_poly.entity_id
_entity_poly.type
_entity_poly.pdbx_seq_one_letter_code
_entity_poly.pdbx_strand_id
1 'polypeptide(L)' 'MRPTNLLHRAIRRLQLTTKQVNGGYYKGTRSGAMGRHTKHGQFVIDWDKVRTYVVPDLKGFLAFDAIRY' A
#
# COMPACT_ATOMS: atom_id res chain seq x y z
N MET A 1 16.18 17.98 2.47
CA MET A 1 15.82 19.33 2.00
C MET A 1 15.00 20.02 3.08
N ARG A 2 15.36 21.26 3.47
CA ARG A 2 14.60 22.05 4.46
C ARG A 2 13.82 23.15 3.73
N PRO A 3 12.48 23.21 3.83
CA PRO A 3 11.69 24.25 3.17
C PRO A 3 11.94 25.63 3.80
N THR A 4 11.68 26.69 3.02
CA THR A 4 11.77 28.08 3.48
C THR A 4 10.70 28.41 4.53
N ASN A 5 10.93 29.44 5.34
CA ASN A 5 10.05 29.78 6.49
C ASN A 5 8.59 30.04 6.09
N LEU A 6 8.35 30.71 4.96
CA LEU A 6 6.99 30.97 4.45
C LEU A 6 6.27 29.65 4.10
N LEU A 7 6.95 28.76 3.38
CA LEU A 7 6.41 27.47 2.98
C LEU A 7 6.21 26.53 4.19
N HIS A 8 7.07 26.61 5.20
CA HIS A 8 6.95 25.84 6.43
C HIS A 8 5.65 26.14 7.20
N ARG A 9 5.10 27.36 7.11
CA ARG A 9 3.78 27.69 7.68
C ARG A 9 2.63 27.02 6.94
N ALA A 10 2.71 26.93 5.61
CA ALA A 10 1.69 26.29 4.79
C ALA A 10 1.68 24.75 4.94
N ILE A 11 2.86 24.11 4.92
CA ILE A 11 2.98 22.64 4.96
C ILE A 11 2.48 22.04 6.28
N ARG A 12 2.59 22.77 7.41
CA ARG A 12 2.14 22.30 8.74
C ARG A 12 0.65 21.91 8.81
N ARG A 13 -0.18 22.39 7.89
CA ARG A 13 -1.62 22.09 7.84
C ARG A 13 -1.98 21.01 6.81
N LEU A 14 -1.01 20.56 6.01
CA LEU A 14 -1.23 19.47 5.06
C LEU A 14 -1.32 18.15 5.80
N GLN A 15 -1.99 17.17 5.18
CA GLN A 15 -2.13 15.85 5.77
C GLN A 15 -0.76 15.19 5.93
N LEU A 16 -0.50 14.66 7.13
CA LEU A 16 0.78 14.02 7.45
C LEU A 16 0.93 12.66 6.74
N THR A 17 2.11 12.43 6.18
CA THR A 17 2.55 11.23 5.46
C THR A 17 3.78 10.64 6.16
N THR A 18 4.15 9.41 5.83
CA THR A 18 5.25 8.69 6.50
C THR A 18 6.63 9.30 6.26
N LYS A 19 6.78 10.22 5.30
CA LYS A 19 8.08 10.82 4.92
C LYS A 19 8.31 12.21 5.53
N GLN A 20 7.35 12.71 6.32
CA GLN A 20 7.39 14.07 6.87
C GLN A 20 7.85 14.12 8.34
N VAL A 21 7.91 12.98 9.03
CA VAL A 21 8.26 12.87 10.45
C VAL A 21 9.14 11.64 10.68
N ASN A 22 9.91 11.68 11.77
CA ASN A 22 10.87 10.65 12.16
C ASN A 22 10.19 9.51 12.97
N GLY A 23 11.02 8.67 13.59
CA GLY A 23 10.64 7.42 14.26
C GLY A 23 9.44 7.55 15.20
N GLY A 24 8.51 6.60 15.08
CA GLY A 24 7.30 6.50 15.89
C GLY A 24 6.00 6.81 15.12
N TYR A 25 6.06 7.59 14.04
CA TYR A 25 4.88 7.81 13.20
C TYR A 25 4.71 6.71 12.16
N TYR A 26 3.82 5.76 12.44
CA TYR A 26 3.37 4.77 11.47
C TYR A 26 2.02 5.18 10.89
N LYS A 27 1.89 5.19 9.56
CA LYS A 27 0.63 5.43 8.85
C LYS A 27 0.45 4.38 7.76
N GLY A 28 -0.65 3.63 7.84
CA GLY A 28 -1.02 2.64 6.84
C GLY A 28 -1.59 3.24 5.55
N THR A 29 -1.54 2.47 4.47
CA THR A 29 -2.07 2.79 3.13
C THR A 29 -3.35 2.04 2.79
N ARG A 30 -4.00 1.42 3.80
CA ARG A 30 -5.20 0.57 3.64
C ARG A 30 -4.98 -0.72 2.84
N SER A 31 -3.77 -1.28 2.83
CA SER A 31 -3.47 -2.58 2.20
C SER A 31 -4.24 -3.77 2.83
N GLY A 32 -4.80 -3.60 4.03
CA GLY A 32 -5.52 -4.62 4.79
C GLY A 32 -4.64 -5.31 5.83
N ALA A 33 -5.26 -5.96 6.81
CA ALA A 33 -4.59 -6.71 7.86
C ALA A 33 -4.45 -8.19 7.46
N MET A 34 -3.25 -8.62 7.07
CA MET A 34 -2.98 -9.97 6.55
C MET A 34 -2.55 -10.98 7.62
N GLY A 35 -2.75 -10.67 8.90
CA GLY A 35 -2.21 -11.46 9.99
C GLY A 35 -2.21 -10.71 11.32
N ARG A 36 -1.30 -11.10 12.23
CA ARG A 36 -1.13 -10.46 13.53
C ARG A 36 0.33 -10.29 13.92
N HIS A 37 0.61 -9.24 14.69
CA HIS A 37 1.86 -9.12 15.42
C HIS A 37 1.91 -10.11 16.59
N THR A 38 3.12 -10.56 16.93
CA THR A 38 3.40 -11.34 18.13
C THR A 38 3.82 -10.42 19.27
N LYS A 39 3.84 -10.94 20.51
CA LYS A 39 4.35 -10.23 21.69
C LYS A 39 5.75 -9.65 21.50
N HIS A 40 6.58 -10.30 20.67
CA HIS A 40 7.99 -9.96 20.48
C HIS A 40 8.26 -9.26 19.13
N GLY A 41 7.26 -8.60 18.55
CA GLY A 41 7.42 -7.75 17.36
C GLY A 41 7.48 -8.50 16.02
N GLN A 42 7.51 -9.84 16.04
CA GLN A 42 7.36 -10.65 14.82
C GLN A 42 5.95 -10.54 14.24
N PHE A 43 5.75 -10.97 13.00
CA PHE A 43 4.45 -10.99 12.34
C PHE A 43 4.12 -12.41 11.86
N VAL A 44 2.90 -12.88 12.14
CA VAL A 44 2.37 -14.18 11.70
C VAL A 44 1.27 -13.91 10.67
N ILE A 45 1.45 -14.46 9.46
CA ILE A 45 0.49 -14.33 8.35
C ILE A 45 -0.71 -15.25 8.61
N ASP A 46 -1.90 -14.72 8.34
CA ASP A 46 -3.17 -15.44 8.32
C ASP A 46 -3.55 -15.69 6.86
N TRP A 47 -3.35 -16.93 6.39
CA TRP A 47 -3.50 -17.28 4.98
C TRP A 47 -4.93 -17.14 4.47
N ASP A 48 -5.93 -17.25 5.35
CA ASP A 48 -7.35 -17.05 4.98
C ASP A 48 -7.66 -15.59 4.62
N LYS A 49 -6.81 -14.65 5.06
CA LYS A 49 -6.93 -13.22 4.74
C LYS A 49 -6.11 -12.80 3.53
N VAL A 50 -5.25 -13.67 3.02
CA VAL A 50 -4.42 -13.38 1.85
C VAL A 50 -5.28 -13.44 0.60
N ARG A 51 -5.32 -12.34 -0.16
CA ARG A 51 -6.10 -12.26 -1.40
C ARG A 51 -5.41 -13.07 -2.49
N THR A 52 -6.14 -14.01 -3.08
CA THR A 52 -5.71 -14.77 -4.25
C THR A 52 -6.48 -14.33 -5.49
N TYR A 53 -5.76 -14.09 -6.59
CA TYR A 53 -6.36 -13.85 -7.90
C TYR A 53 -6.25 -15.14 -8.72
N VAL A 54 -7.34 -15.90 -8.79
CA VAL A 54 -7.39 -17.15 -9.54
C VAL A 54 -7.53 -16.81 -11.02
N VAL A 55 -6.45 -17.02 -11.77
CA VAL A 55 -6.41 -16.78 -13.21
C VAL A 55 -6.99 -18.00 -13.93
N PRO A 56 -7.96 -17.83 -14.86
CA PRO A 56 -8.52 -18.94 -15.62
C PRO A 56 -7.52 -19.46 -16.68
N ASP A 57 -7.75 -20.65 -17.22
CA ASP A 57 -7.04 -21.10 -18.42
C ASP A 57 -7.48 -20.26 -19.62
N LEU A 58 -6.52 -19.71 -20.35
CA LEU A 58 -6.73 -18.83 -21.49
C LEU A 58 -6.45 -19.51 -22.85
N LYS A 59 -6.16 -20.82 -22.86
CA LYS A 59 -5.94 -21.55 -24.12
C LYS A 59 -7.14 -21.44 -25.05
N GLY A 60 -6.91 -21.01 -26.29
CA GLY A 60 -7.96 -20.82 -27.30
C GLY A 60 -8.84 -19.58 -27.10
N PHE A 61 -8.59 -18.78 -26.04
CA PHE A 61 -9.31 -17.55 -25.81
C PHE A 61 -8.77 -16.44 -26.73
N LEU A 62 -9.62 -15.94 -27.63
CA LEU A 62 -9.32 -14.77 -28.45
C LEU A 62 -9.94 -13.53 -27.77
N ALA A 63 -9.09 -12.67 -27.24
CA ALA A 63 -9.53 -11.39 -26.70
C ALA A 63 -10.01 -10.48 -27.84
N PHE A 64 -11.01 -9.64 -27.58
CA PHE A 64 -11.58 -8.74 -28.59
C PHE A 64 -10.56 -7.74 -29.19
N ASP A 65 -9.48 -7.43 -28.47
CA ASP A 65 -8.38 -6.58 -28.98
C ASP A 65 -7.46 -7.29 -29.99
N ALA A 66 -7.54 -8.63 -30.10
CA ALA A 66 -6.74 -9.39 -31.06
C ALA A 66 -7.31 -9.40 -32.48
N ILE A 67 -8.50 -8.82 -32.71
CA ILE A 67 -9.23 -8.84 -34.01
C ILE A 67 -9.13 -7.48 -34.74
N ARG A 68 -8.36 -6.51 -34.22
CA ARG A 68 -8.12 -5.22 -34.90
C ARG A 68 -6.71 -5.14 -35.48
N TYR A 69 -6.51 -5.67 -36.69
CA TYR A 69 -5.64 -5.13 -37.74
C TYR A 69 -6.11 -5.65 -39.09
#